data_AF-A0A6M2R9W6-F1
#
_entry.id   AF-A0A6M2R9W6-F1
#
_cell.length_a   1.000
_cell.length_b   1.000
_cell.length_c   1.000
_cell.angle_alpha   90.00
_cell.angle_beta   90.00
_cell.angle_gamma   90.00
#
_symmetry.space_group_name_H-M   'P 1'
#
loop_
_entity.id
_entity.type
_entity.pdbx_description
1 polymer ?
#
loop_
_entity_poly.entity_id
_entity_poly.type
_entity_poly.pdbx_seq_one_letter_code
_entity_poly.pdbx_strand_id
1 'polypeptide(L)'
;VTNMKNTVGGFKRLLGRQFNDPHVQRELSSIPARVEQRPDGSIGIKVNYLEHEQHFSPEQLTAMLFTKLKDTSTNALQAQVNDCVITCPVYYTNAERTALLDAAHIAGLNVLRLMNETTATALSYGFYKQDLPDDKPRNVVFVDCGHASLQVSICAFTKGKLKMLASAWDQIGGRDFDTVLADHFAKEFNDRYKINAKSNARSYLRLLTEIEKLKKQMSANSTKLPLNIECFM
;
A
#
# COMPACT_ATOMS: atom_id res chain seq x y z
N VAL A 1 15.83 -5.05 -11.21
CA VAL A 1 15.82 -3.79 -10.42
C VAL A 1 17.25 -3.26 -10.29
N THR A 2 17.53 -2.12 -10.92
CA THR A 2 18.87 -1.51 -10.97
C THR A 2 19.13 -0.57 -9.79
N ASN A 3 18.13 0.20 -9.34
CA ASN A 3 18.25 1.25 -8.32
C ASN A 3 17.61 0.89 -6.95
N MET A 4 17.76 -0.36 -6.51
CA MET A 4 17.04 -0.91 -5.34
C MET A 4 17.26 -0.13 -4.04
N LYS A 5 18.50 0.30 -3.75
CA LYS A 5 18.83 1.01 -2.50
C LYS A 5 18.18 2.39 -2.39
N ASN A 6 17.78 2.98 -3.51
CA ASN A 6 17.17 4.31 -3.59
C ASN A 6 15.71 4.26 -4.07
N THR A 7 15.12 3.06 -4.18
CA THR A 7 13.71 2.88 -4.52
C THR A 7 12.97 2.51 -3.26
N VAL A 8 12.11 3.42 -2.78
CA VAL A 8 11.38 3.23 -1.53
C VAL A 8 9.95 2.79 -1.84
N GLY A 9 9.58 1.59 -1.42
CA GLY A 9 8.21 1.08 -1.41
C GLY A 9 7.70 0.92 0.03
N GLY A 10 6.40 0.65 0.21
CA GLY A 10 5.82 0.33 1.52
C GLY A 10 5.73 1.49 2.54
N PHE A 11 6.25 2.67 2.21
CA PHE A 11 6.37 3.82 3.12
C PHE A 11 5.02 4.34 3.68
N LYS A 12 3.88 4.08 3.01
CA LYS A 12 2.53 4.38 3.54
C LYS A 12 2.29 3.77 4.93
N ARG A 13 2.93 2.64 5.24
CA ARG A 13 2.78 1.94 6.54
C ARG A 13 3.65 2.52 7.66
N LEU A 14 4.51 3.49 7.33
CA LEU A 14 5.39 4.17 8.27
C LEU A 14 4.85 5.55 8.71
N LEU A 15 3.82 6.07 8.04
CA LEU A 15 3.26 7.40 8.27
C LEU A 15 2.86 7.60 9.73
N GLY A 16 3.23 8.73 10.33
CA GLY A 16 2.81 9.12 11.68
C GLY A 16 3.25 8.18 12.80
N ARG A 17 4.19 7.25 12.53
CA ARG A 17 4.72 6.29 13.50
C ARG A 17 6.15 6.63 13.91
N GLN A 18 6.50 6.19 15.12
CA GLN A 18 7.86 6.31 15.65
C GLN A 18 8.72 5.14 15.18
N PHE A 19 10.03 5.35 15.05
CA PHE A 19 10.92 4.30 14.56
C PHE A 19 10.86 3.02 15.38
N ASN A 20 10.75 3.13 16.71
CA ASN A 20 10.72 2.02 17.65
C ASN A 20 9.35 1.32 17.78
N ASP A 21 8.33 1.74 17.04
CA ASP A 21 7.03 1.05 17.00
C ASP A 21 7.22 -0.41 16.52
N PRO A 22 6.74 -1.43 17.26
CA PRO A 22 6.82 -2.83 16.82
C PRO A 22 6.22 -3.09 15.44
N HIS A 23 5.19 -2.33 15.04
CA HIS A 23 4.66 -2.38 13.68
C HIS A 23 5.73 -1.92 12.68
N VAL A 24 6.34 -0.77 12.89
CA VAL A 24 7.41 -0.24 12.01
C VAL A 24 8.54 -1.23 11.89
N GLN A 25 9.03 -1.79 13.00
CA GLN A 25 10.13 -2.76 12.99
C GLN A 25 9.82 -4.00 12.13
N ARG A 26 8.58 -4.49 12.13
CA ARG A 26 8.15 -5.57 11.22
C ARG A 26 8.16 -5.13 9.76
N GLU A 27 7.66 -3.93 9.48
CA GLU A 27 7.60 -3.37 8.13
C GLU A 27 8.98 -3.13 7.51
N LEU A 28 9.99 -2.76 8.31
CA LEU A 28 11.36 -2.51 7.83
C LEU A 28 11.97 -3.71 7.12
N SER A 29 11.59 -4.94 7.48
CA SER A 29 12.07 -6.16 6.81
C SER A 29 11.66 -6.24 5.33
N SER A 30 10.60 -5.51 4.94
CA SER A 30 10.07 -5.49 3.58
C SER A 30 10.55 -4.29 2.74
N ILE A 31 11.31 -3.37 3.34
CA ILE A 31 11.77 -2.14 2.69
C ILE A 31 13.25 -2.27 2.33
N PRO A 32 13.63 -2.28 1.04
CA PRO A 32 15.03 -2.43 0.64
C PRO A 32 15.93 -1.22 0.96
N ALA A 33 15.34 -0.04 1.11
CA ALA A 33 16.05 1.19 1.46
C ALA A 33 16.48 1.18 2.93
N ARG A 34 17.55 1.91 3.24
CA ARG A 34 18.02 2.04 4.62
C ARG A 34 17.10 2.99 5.38
N VAL A 35 16.56 2.52 6.50
CA VAL A 35 15.69 3.30 7.39
C VAL A 35 16.36 3.44 8.74
N GLU A 36 16.37 4.65 9.29
CA GLU A 36 17.09 5.00 10.52
C GLU A 36 16.19 5.80 11.47
N GLN A 37 16.51 5.72 12.76
CA GLN A 37 15.89 6.57 13.77
C GLN A 37 16.54 7.96 13.73
N ARG A 38 15.70 9.00 13.66
CA ARG A 38 16.14 10.39 13.80
C ARG A 38 16.28 10.78 15.28
N PRO A 39 17.00 11.87 15.61
CA PRO A 39 17.20 12.30 17.00
C PRO A 39 15.92 12.54 17.80
N ASP A 40 14.83 12.91 17.13
CA ASP A 40 13.50 13.12 17.71
C ASP A 40 12.66 11.83 17.83
N GLY A 41 13.24 10.68 17.47
CA GLY A 41 12.59 9.37 17.46
C GLY A 41 11.85 9.04 16.16
N SER A 42 11.70 10.01 15.26
CA SER A 42 10.99 9.84 13.98
C SER A 42 11.78 8.97 13.00
N ILE A 43 11.12 8.62 11.90
CA ILE A 43 11.66 7.75 10.87
C ILE A 43 12.38 8.59 9.80
N GLY A 44 13.64 8.26 9.52
CA GLY A 44 14.40 8.79 8.39
C GLY A 44 14.70 7.71 7.37
N ILE A 45 14.28 7.90 6.11
CA ILE A 45 14.56 6.98 5.00
C ILE A 45 15.71 7.56 4.19
N LYS A 46 16.81 6.84 4.17
CA LYS A 46 18.09 7.27 3.59
C LYS A 46 18.22 6.79 2.15
N VAL A 47 18.41 7.75 1.24
CA VAL A 47 18.60 7.51 -0.19
C VAL A 47 19.75 8.37 -0.72
N ASN A 48 20.40 7.93 -1.79
CA ASN A 48 21.31 8.77 -2.56
C ASN A 48 20.51 9.48 -3.67
N TYR A 49 20.48 10.82 -3.60
CA TYR A 49 19.78 11.69 -4.53
C TYR A 49 20.70 12.86 -4.91
N LEU A 50 20.85 13.09 -6.21
CA LEU A 50 21.79 14.09 -6.76
C LEU A 50 23.21 13.93 -6.21
N GLU A 51 23.70 12.68 -6.16
CA GLU A 51 25.03 12.32 -5.65
C GLU A 51 25.26 12.60 -4.16
N HIS A 52 24.21 13.03 -3.45
CA HIS A 52 24.25 13.31 -2.02
C HIS A 52 23.35 12.36 -1.25
N GLU A 53 23.77 12.05 -0.04
CA GLU A 53 22.92 11.36 0.92
C GLU A 53 21.80 12.30 1.38
N GLN A 54 20.56 11.84 1.24
CA GLN A 54 19.36 12.54 1.66
C GLN A 54 18.53 11.66 2.60
N HIS A 55 17.86 12.32 3.54
CA HIS A 55 16.98 11.68 4.51
C HIS A 55 15.57 12.24 4.35
N PHE A 56 14.62 11.37 4.02
CA PHE A 56 13.21 11.75 3.86
C PHE A 56 12.35 11.10 4.94
N SER A 57 11.37 11.83 5.47
CA SER A 57 10.34 11.24 6.30
C SER A 57 9.30 10.48 5.44
N PRO A 58 8.51 9.57 6.02
CA PRO A 58 7.38 8.93 5.33
C PRO A 58 6.40 9.95 4.72
N GLU A 59 6.16 11.07 5.40
CA GLU A 59 5.30 12.18 4.95
C GLU A 59 5.89 12.87 3.73
N GLN A 60 7.19 13.14 3.71
CA GLN A 60 7.87 13.74 2.55
C GLN A 60 7.82 12.81 1.32
N LEU A 61 8.04 11.50 1.50
CA LEU A 61 7.92 10.54 0.40
C LEU A 61 6.47 10.44 -0.11
N THR A 62 5.49 10.51 0.80
CA THR A 62 4.08 10.50 0.44
C THR A 62 3.69 11.79 -0.30
N ALA A 63 4.25 12.93 0.11
CA ALA A 63 4.10 14.19 -0.60
C ALA A 63 4.68 14.13 -2.02
N MET A 64 5.87 13.52 -2.21
CA MET A 64 6.43 13.31 -3.56
C MET A 64 5.50 12.48 -4.45
N LEU A 65 4.89 11.43 -3.90
CA LEU A 65 3.87 10.64 -4.62
C LEU A 65 2.65 11.51 -4.96
N PHE A 66 2.14 12.29 -4.01
CA PHE A 66 1.02 13.20 -4.24
C PHE A 66 1.31 14.27 -5.27
N THR A 67 2.50 14.88 -5.27
CA THR A 67 2.93 15.82 -6.31
C THR A 67 2.90 15.14 -7.68
N LYS A 68 3.42 13.91 -7.80
CA LYS A 68 3.39 13.18 -9.06
C LYS A 68 1.96 12.86 -9.53
N LEU A 69 1.08 12.50 -8.60
CA LEU A 69 -0.33 12.25 -8.91
C LEU A 69 -1.05 13.55 -9.33
N LYS A 70 -0.81 14.66 -8.63
CA LYS A 70 -1.31 16.00 -8.98
C LYS A 70 -0.86 16.41 -10.39
N ASP A 71 0.40 16.23 -10.73
CA ASP A 71 0.92 16.51 -12.07
C ASP A 71 0.24 15.64 -13.13
N THR A 72 0.07 14.35 -12.83
CA THR A 72 -0.59 13.39 -13.72
C THR A 72 -2.05 13.80 -13.98
N SER A 73 -2.79 14.16 -12.93
CA SER A 73 -4.16 14.65 -13.04
C SER A 73 -4.26 15.99 -13.75
N THR A 74 -3.34 16.92 -13.48
CA THR A 74 -3.29 18.24 -14.13
C THR A 74 -3.10 18.08 -15.64
N ASN A 75 -2.18 17.19 -16.05
CA ASN A 75 -1.94 16.89 -17.46
C ASN A 75 -3.13 16.15 -18.11
N ALA A 76 -3.80 15.24 -17.40
CA ALA A 76 -4.95 14.53 -17.95
C ALA A 76 -6.18 15.45 -18.12
N LEU A 77 -6.40 16.36 -17.18
CA LEU A 77 -7.55 17.28 -17.17
C LEU A 77 -7.29 18.58 -17.93
N GLN A 78 -6.03 18.89 -18.25
CA GLN A 78 -5.60 20.18 -18.79
C GLN A 78 -6.05 21.36 -17.92
N ALA A 79 -6.07 21.16 -16.60
CA ALA A 79 -6.56 22.12 -15.62
C ALA A 79 -5.79 21.97 -14.30
N GLN A 80 -5.61 23.07 -13.57
CA GLN A 80 -4.95 23.03 -12.26
C GLN A 80 -5.76 22.20 -11.26
N VAL A 81 -5.08 21.29 -10.56
CA VAL A 81 -5.67 20.46 -9.51
C VAL A 81 -5.20 20.96 -8.15
N ASN A 82 -6.08 21.67 -7.44
CA ASN A 82 -5.77 22.25 -6.13
C ASN A 82 -6.45 21.50 -4.99
N ASP A 83 -7.69 21.06 -5.20
CA ASP A 83 -8.51 20.39 -4.19
C ASP A 83 -8.53 18.88 -4.42
N CYS A 84 -8.56 18.12 -3.33
CA CYS A 84 -8.72 16.68 -3.40
C CYS A 84 -9.50 16.09 -2.22
N VAL A 85 -9.96 14.86 -2.41
CA VAL A 85 -10.44 13.98 -1.35
C VAL A 85 -9.47 12.82 -1.28
N ILE A 86 -8.97 12.52 -0.08
CA ILE A 86 -8.04 11.42 0.13
C ILE A 86 -8.76 10.32 0.89
N THR A 87 -8.53 9.08 0.49
CA THR A 87 -8.98 7.91 1.24
C THR A 87 -7.86 7.36 2.10
N CYS A 88 -8.20 6.85 3.29
CA CYS A 88 -7.27 6.13 4.15
C CYS A 88 -7.91 4.85 4.72
N PRO A 89 -7.09 3.88 5.18
CA PRO A 89 -7.62 2.70 5.84
C PRO A 89 -8.46 3.06 7.07
N VAL A 90 -9.50 2.28 7.35
CA VAL A 90 -10.41 2.49 8.48
C VAL A 90 -9.68 2.47 9.83
N TYR A 91 -8.59 1.71 9.89
CA TYR A 91 -7.78 1.50 11.09
C TYR A 91 -6.69 2.55 11.33
N TYR A 92 -6.55 3.55 10.45
CA TYR A 92 -5.60 4.63 10.67
C TYR A 92 -5.94 5.41 11.94
N THR A 93 -4.94 5.53 12.80
CA THR A 93 -4.93 6.36 14.01
C THR A 93 -4.97 7.85 13.67
N ASN A 94 -5.21 8.69 14.68
CA ASN A 94 -5.18 10.13 14.49
C ASN A 94 -3.81 10.63 13.98
N ALA A 95 -2.71 10.06 14.49
CA ALA A 95 -1.36 10.43 14.06
C ALA A 95 -1.12 10.08 12.57
N GLU A 96 -1.51 8.88 12.14
CA GLU A 96 -1.41 8.47 10.72
C GLU A 96 -2.27 9.35 9.79
N ARG A 97 -3.46 9.75 10.24
CA ARG A 97 -4.34 10.67 9.50
C ARG A 97 -3.75 12.06 9.38
N THR A 98 -3.21 12.61 10.47
CA THR A 98 -2.52 13.90 10.46
C THR A 98 -1.30 13.86 9.53
N ALA A 99 -0.47 12.83 9.63
CA ALA A 99 0.69 12.64 8.76
C ALA A 99 0.32 12.60 7.26
N LEU A 100 -0.81 11.97 6.92
CA LEU A 100 -1.31 11.95 5.54
C LEU A 100 -1.79 13.32 5.06
N LEU A 101 -2.42 14.11 5.94
CA LEU A 101 -2.81 15.49 5.66
C LEU A 101 -1.58 16.40 5.51
N ASP A 102 -0.57 16.23 6.35
CA ASP A 102 0.70 16.97 6.26
C ASP A 102 1.40 16.67 4.93
N ALA A 103 1.42 15.41 4.50
CA ALA A 103 1.94 15.03 3.19
C ALA A 103 1.18 15.71 2.03
N ALA A 104 -0.14 15.81 2.13
CA ALA A 104 -0.96 16.51 1.14
C ALA A 104 -0.68 18.03 1.14
N HIS A 105 -0.51 18.62 2.31
CA HIS A 105 -0.14 20.02 2.46
C HIS A 105 1.23 20.32 1.85
N ILE A 106 2.24 19.47 2.08
CA ILE A 106 3.58 19.58 1.44
C ILE A 106 3.46 19.51 -0.08
N ALA A 107 2.56 18.69 -0.62
CA ALA A 107 2.30 18.59 -2.06
C ALA A 107 1.46 19.76 -2.64
N GLY A 108 1.04 20.71 -1.80
CA GLY A 108 0.19 21.82 -2.20
C GLY A 108 -1.20 21.37 -2.66
N LEU A 109 -1.77 20.37 -1.97
CA LEU A 109 -3.15 19.91 -2.16
C LEU A 109 -4.00 20.33 -0.96
N ASN A 110 -5.14 20.95 -1.24
CA ASN A 110 -6.17 21.25 -0.25
C ASN A 110 -7.09 20.04 -0.09
N VAL A 111 -7.02 19.38 1.06
CA VAL A 111 -7.81 18.17 1.34
C VAL A 111 -9.19 18.57 1.86
N LEU A 112 -10.18 18.55 0.98
CA LEU A 112 -11.58 18.87 1.33
C LEU A 112 -12.17 17.87 2.32
N ARG A 113 -11.75 16.61 2.21
CA ARG A 113 -12.17 15.54 3.10
C ARG A 113 -11.15 14.41 3.10
N LEU A 114 -10.81 13.94 4.30
CA LEU A 114 -10.18 12.64 4.50
C LEU A 114 -11.28 11.64 4.86
N MET A 115 -11.42 10.56 4.09
CA MET A 115 -12.47 9.55 4.31
C MET A 115 -11.91 8.14 4.36
N ASN A 116 -12.66 7.22 4.96
CA ASN A 116 -12.26 5.82 4.98
C ASN A 116 -12.43 5.20 3.58
N GLU A 117 -11.46 4.40 3.15
CA GLU A 117 -11.46 3.66 1.87
C GLU A 117 -12.78 2.89 1.68
N THR A 118 -13.20 2.10 2.68
CA THR A 118 -14.44 1.31 2.64
C THR A 118 -15.71 2.16 2.61
N THR A 119 -15.68 3.35 3.22
CA THR A 119 -16.80 4.31 3.12
C THR A 119 -16.89 4.92 1.72
N ALA A 120 -15.76 5.22 1.08
CA ALA A 120 -15.74 5.67 -0.31
C ALA A 120 -16.31 4.59 -1.26
N THR A 121 -15.94 3.32 -1.02
CA THR A 121 -16.51 2.17 -1.75
C THR A 121 -18.02 2.05 -1.53
N ALA A 122 -18.48 2.19 -0.29
CA ALA A 122 -19.91 2.18 0.03
C ALA A 122 -20.67 3.34 -0.63
N LEU A 123 -20.09 4.54 -0.64
CA LEU A 123 -20.65 5.72 -1.34
C LEU A 123 -20.79 5.46 -2.84
N SER A 124 -19.75 4.93 -3.48
CA SER A 124 -19.78 4.57 -4.90
C SER A 124 -20.89 3.56 -5.19
N TYR A 125 -20.98 2.49 -4.39
CA TYR A 125 -22.06 1.51 -4.52
C TYR A 125 -23.45 2.15 -4.38
N GLY A 126 -23.65 2.97 -3.34
CA GLY A 126 -24.92 3.61 -3.07
C GLY A 126 -25.34 4.62 -4.15
N PHE A 127 -24.38 5.31 -4.77
CA PHE A 127 -24.64 6.29 -5.82
C PHE A 127 -25.12 5.64 -7.12
N TYR A 128 -24.47 4.55 -7.54
CA TYR A 128 -24.80 3.90 -8.82
C TYR A 128 -25.93 2.87 -8.72
N LYS A 129 -26.31 2.44 -7.52
CA LYS A 129 -27.42 1.49 -7.33
C LYS A 129 -28.78 2.18 -7.39
N GLN A 130 -29.54 1.86 -8.43
CA GLN A 130 -30.86 2.45 -8.69
C GLN A 130 -32.00 1.77 -7.92
N ASP A 131 -31.81 0.54 -7.47
CA ASP A 131 -32.84 -0.32 -6.87
C ASP A 131 -32.76 -0.35 -5.33
N LEU A 132 -32.26 0.72 -4.70
CA LEU A 132 -32.18 0.80 -3.24
C LEU A 132 -33.56 1.00 -2.61
N PRO A 133 -33.88 0.27 -1.52
CA PRO A 133 -35.18 0.33 -0.87
C PRO A 133 -35.40 1.66 -0.13
N ASP A 134 -36.64 2.12 -0.03
CA ASP A 134 -37.01 3.30 0.76
C ASP A 134 -37.15 2.97 2.26
N ASP A 135 -37.81 1.85 2.61
CA ASP A 135 -38.18 1.56 4.00
C ASP A 135 -37.18 0.65 4.74
N LYS A 136 -36.99 -0.59 4.24
CA LYS A 136 -36.15 -1.60 4.89
C LYS A 136 -34.73 -1.52 4.36
N PRO A 137 -33.72 -1.17 5.17
CA PRO A 137 -32.36 -1.01 4.66
C PRO A 137 -31.82 -2.31 4.04
N ARG A 138 -31.15 -2.18 2.90
CA ARG A 138 -30.34 -3.26 2.31
C ARG A 138 -28.98 -3.25 2.99
N ASN A 139 -28.67 -4.31 3.72
CA ASN A 139 -27.35 -4.50 4.29
C ASN A 139 -26.41 -5.12 3.25
N VAL A 140 -25.28 -4.48 3.02
CA VAL A 140 -24.24 -4.91 2.08
C VAL A 140 -22.92 -5.01 2.81
N VAL A 141 -22.18 -6.07 2.54
CA VAL A 141 -20.84 -6.31 3.07
C VAL A 141 -19.83 -5.99 1.97
N PHE A 142 -18.88 -5.12 2.28
CA PHE A 142 -17.73 -4.84 1.42
C PHE A 142 -16.50 -5.53 2.01
N VAL A 143 -15.80 -6.30 1.19
CA VAL A 143 -14.54 -6.96 1.54
C VAL A 143 -13.48 -6.42 0.59
N ASP A 144 -12.51 -5.72 1.16
CA ASP A 144 -11.37 -5.13 0.45
C ASP A 144 -10.09 -5.84 0.89
N CYS A 145 -9.54 -6.69 0.04
CA CYS A 145 -8.26 -7.37 0.25
C CYS A 145 -7.23 -6.78 -0.72
N GLY A 146 -6.43 -5.85 -0.21
CA GLY A 146 -5.43 -5.15 -0.99
C GLY A 146 -4.05 -5.82 -0.95
N HIS A 147 -3.03 -5.01 -1.21
CA HIS A 147 -1.64 -5.48 -1.16
C HIS A 147 -1.18 -5.88 0.25
N ALA A 148 -1.64 -5.19 1.30
CA ALA A 148 -1.09 -5.33 2.65
C ALA A 148 -2.14 -5.28 3.79
N SER A 149 -3.43 -5.25 3.45
CA SER A 149 -4.49 -5.25 4.44
C SER A 149 -5.79 -5.79 3.87
N LEU A 150 -6.55 -6.41 4.76
CA LEU A 150 -7.91 -6.86 4.58
C LEU A 150 -8.82 -5.95 5.40
N GLN A 151 -9.84 -5.36 4.79
CA GLN A 151 -10.84 -4.53 5.46
C GLN A 151 -12.22 -5.07 5.11
N VAL A 152 -13.05 -5.29 6.13
CA VAL A 152 -14.45 -5.69 5.97
C VAL A 152 -15.30 -4.60 6.56
N SER A 153 -16.34 -4.18 5.84
CA SER A 153 -17.31 -3.22 6.35
C SER A 153 -18.73 -3.62 6.00
N ILE A 154 -19.65 -3.34 6.90
CA ILE A 154 -21.08 -3.58 6.70
C ILE A 154 -21.77 -2.23 6.61
N CYS A 155 -22.57 -2.03 5.57
CA CYS A 155 -23.29 -0.79 5.34
C CYS A 155 -24.77 -1.06 5.08
N ALA A 156 -25.63 -0.33 5.77
CA ALA A 156 -27.06 -0.29 5.50
C ALA A 156 -27.37 0.82 4.50
N PHE A 157 -28.06 0.47 3.42
CA PHE A 157 -28.48 1.40 2.37
C PHE A 157 -29.99 1.57 2.34
N THR A 158 -30.44 2.81 2.25
CA THR A 158 -31.78 3.18 1.78
C THR A 158 -31.65 4.19 0.65
N LYS A 159 -32.73 4.51 -0.05
CA LYS A 159 -32.68 5.47 -1.16
C LYS A 159 -32.07 6.81 -0.73
N GLY A 160 -30.95 7.17 -1.34
CA GLY A 160 -30.21 8.41 -1.07
C GLY A 160 -29.47 8.47 0.27
N LYS A 161 -29.42 7.39 1.05
CA LYS A 161 -28.75 7.37 2.36
C LYS A 161 -27.96 6.08 2.58
N LEU A 162 -26.86 6.20 3.30
CA LEU A 162 -26.09 5.05 3.76
C LEU A 162 -25.68 5.24 5.22
N LYS A 163 -25.54 4.12 5.93
CA LYS A 163 -25.02 4.08 7.29
C LYS A 163 -24.03 2.94 7.43
N MET A 164 -22.78 3.27 7.75
CA MET A 164 -21.80 2.27 8.16
C MET A 164 -22.26 1.65 9.50
N LEU A 165 -22.41 0.33 9.53
CA LEU A 165 -22.86 -0.40 10.72
C LEU A 165 -21.68 -0.95 11.53
N ALA A 166 -20.70 -1.52 10.84
CA ALA A 166 -19.53 -2.14 11.46
C ALA A 166 -18.36 -2.16 10.50
N SER A 167 -17.15 -2.25 11.05
CA SER A 167 -15.92 -2.46 10.30
C SER A 167 -14.94 -3.32 11.10
N ALA A 168 -14.25 -4.22 10.42
CA ALA A 168 -13.16 -5.03 10.94
C ALA A 168 -12.00 -5.02 9.93
N TRP A 169 -10.79 -5.34 10.38
CA TRP A 169 -9.61 -5.32 9.54
C TRP A 169 -8.54 -6.26 10.05
N ASP A 170 -7.61 -6.61 9.16
CA ASP A 170 -6.38 -7.33 9.48
C ASP A 170 -5.25 -6.86 8.54
N GLN A 171 -4.00 -7.04 8.97
CA GLN A 171 -2.78 -6.65 8.25
C GLN A 171 -2.25 -7.78 7.35
N ILE A 172 -3.16 -8.41 6.63
CA ILE A 172 -2.87 -9.45 5.64
C ILE A 172 -3.30 -8.99 4.25
N GLY A 173 -2.50 -9.26 3.23
CA GLY A 173 -2.85 -8.95 1.85
C GLY A 173 -1.97 -9.69 0.85
N GLY A 174 -2.04 -9.26 -0.40
CA GLY A 174 -1.33 -9.88 -1.52
C GLY A 174 0.17 -10.10 -1.27
N ARG A 175 0.85 -9.20 -0.56
CA ARG A 175 2.29 -9.30 -0.25
C ARG A 175 2.64 -10.48 0.65
N ASP A 176 1.72 -10.87 1.52
CA ASP A 176 1.94 -11.95 2.47
C ASP A 176 1.88 -13.30 1.74
N PHE A 177 0.97 -13.44 0.76
CA PHE A 177 0.98 -14.54 -0.20
C PHE A 177 2.27 -14.57 -1.02
N ASP A 178 2.73 -13.41 -1.51
CA ASP A 178 3.99 -13.32 -2.27
C ASP A 178 5.18 -13.77 -1.42
N THR A 179 5.22 -13.38 -0.15
CA THR A 179 6.30 -13.76 0.77
C THR A 179 6.29 -15.25 1.07
N VAL A 180 5.12 -15.85 1.34
CA VAL A 180 4.98 -17.29 1.59
C VAL A 180 5.42 -18.11 0.37
N LEU A 181 4.99 -17.71 -0.83
CA LEU A 181 5.38 -18.39 -2.07
C LEU A 181 6.88 -18.20 -2.35
N ALA A 182 7.42 -16.99 -2.19
CA ALA A 182 8.84 -16.73 -2.37
C ALA A 182 9.70 -17.54 -1.39
N ASP A 183 9.27 -17.70 -0.14
CA ASP A 183 9.97 -18.51 0.85
C ASP A 183 9.95 -20.01 0.51
N HIS A 184 8.84 -20.50 -0.03
CA HIS A 184 8.75 -21.86 -0.57
C HIS A 184 9.76 -22.09 -1.69
N PHE A 185 9.78 -21.22 -2.71
CA PHE A 185 10.70 -21.36 -3.85
C PHE A 185 12.16 -21.07 -3.48
N ALA A 186 12.43 -20.17 -2.53
CA ALA A 186 13.77 -19.94 -2.03
C ALA A 186 14.34 -21.20 -1.36
N LYS A 187 13.52 -21.94 -0.61
CA LYS A 187 13.90 -23.24 -0.05
C LYS A 187 14.15 -24.27 -1.16
N GLU A 188 13.25 -24.36 -2.15
CA GLU A 188 13.40 -25.29 -3.27
C GLU A 188 14.68 -25.02 -4.08
N PHE A 189 15.01 -23.75 -4.34
CA PHE A 189 16.25 -23.36 -5.02
C PHE A 189 17.50 -23.70 -4.22
N ASN A 190 17.45 -23.53 -2.91
CA ASN A 190 18.56 -23.93 -2.04
C ASN A 190 18.71 -25.46 -2.02
N ASP A 191 17.62 -26.21 -1.94
CA ASP A 191 17.67 -27.67 -1.85
C ASP A 191 18.18 -28.28 -3.16
N ARG A 192 17.64 -27.85 -4.31
CA ARG A 192 17.95 -28.40 -5.64
C ARG A 192 19.21 -27.82 -6.29
N TYR A 193 19.42 -26.51 -6.18
CA TYR A 193 20.49 -25.81 -6.90
C TYR A 193 21.58 -25.25 -5.98
N LYS A 194 21.45 -25.39 -4.65
CA LYS A 194 22.35 -24.79 -3.65
C LYS A 194 22.43 -23.26 -3.77
N ILE A 195 21.35 -22.64 -4.27
CA ILE A 195 21.23 -21.19 -4.43
C ILE A 195 20.39 -20.62 -3.30
N ASN A 196 21.00 -19.79 -2.46
CA ASN A 196 20.28 -19.06 -1.42
C ASN A 196 19.82 -17.69 -1.93
N ALA A 197 18.56 -17.60 -2.38
CA ALA A 197 17.95 -16.37 -2.87
C ALA A 197 17.97 -15.22 -1.84
N LYS A 198 17.87 -15.54 -0.54
CA LYS A 198 17.82 -14.55 0.55
C LYS A 198 19.19 -13.93 0.87
N SER A 199 20.29 -14.52 0.37
CA SER A 199 21.64 -13.99 0.59
C SER A 199 21.92 -12.70 -0.20
N ASN A 200 21.16 -12.46 -1.28
CA ASN A 200 21.28 -11.28 -2.13
C ASN A 200 19.92 -10.60 -2.27
N ALA A 201 19.79 -9.39 -1.72
CA ALA A 201 18.54 -8.63 -1.76
C ALA A 201 18.03 -8.36 -3.19
N ARG A 202 18.93 -8.22 -4.19
CA ARG A 202 18.52 -8.07 -5.59
C ARG A 202 17.90 -9.36 -6.14
N SER A 203 18.49 -10.51 -5.82
CA SER A 203 17.98 -11.82 -6.23
C SER A 203 16.64 -12.12 -5.56
N TYR A 204 16.51 -11.86 -4.26
CA TYR A 204 15.23 -12.01 -3.56
C TYR A 204 14.15 -11.09 -4.11
N LEU A 205 14.47 -9.84 -4.47
CA LEU A 205 13.52 -8.93 -5.09
C LEU A 205 13.08 -9.40 -6.50
N ARG A 206 14.00 -9.98 -7.29
CA ARG A 206 13.65 -10.64 -8.56
C ARG A 206 12.69 -11.80 -8.32
N LEU A 207 12.95 -12.63 -7.30
CA LEU A 207 12.06 -13.72 -6.92
C LEU A 207 10.67 -13.19 -6.59
N LEU A 208 10.56 -12.23 -5.67
CA LEU A 208 9.26 -11.63 -5.29
C LEU A 208 8.49 -11.08 -6.50
N THR A 209 9.19 -10.44 -7.45
CA THR A 209 8.57 -9.90 -8.66
C THR A 209 7.98 -11.00 -9.54
N GLU A 210 8.70 -12.10 -9.76
CA GLU A 210 8.20 -13.23 -10.56
C GLU A 210 7.12 -14.02 -9.82
N ILE A 211 7.20 -14.11 -8.49
CA ILE A 211 6.16 -14.73 -7.66
C ILE A 211 4.86 -13.94 -7.72
N GLU A 212 4.90 -12.61 -7.67
CA GLU A 212 3.70 -11.78 -7.79
C GLU A 212 2.98 -12.05 -9.13
N LYS A 213 3.75 -12.15 -10.22
CA LYS A 213 3.22 -12.51 -11.55
C LYS A 213 2.62 -13.91 -11.55
N LEU A 214 3.34 -14.89 -11.01
CA LEU A 214 2.89 -16.28 -10.94
C LEU A 214 1.59 -16.40 -10.13
N LYS A 215 1.51 -15.76 -8.95
CA LYS A 215 0.31 -15.71 -8.10
C LYS A 215 -0.90 -15.18 -8.88
N LYS A 216 -0.72 -14.10 -9.66
CA LYS A 216 -1.78 -13.54 -10.50
C LYS A 216 -2.22 -14.53 -11.59
N GLN A 217 -1.28 -15.22 -12.24
CA GLN A 217 -1.60 -16.23 -13.24
C GLN A 217 -2.34 -17.44 -12.64
N MET A 218 -1.96 -17.88 -11.43
CA MET A 218 -2.64 -18.96 -10.69
C MET A 218 -4.08 -18.61 -10.33
N SER A 219 -4.42 -17.33 -10.22
CA SER A 219 -5.80 -16.90 -9.94
C SER A 219 -6.75 -17.15 -11.12
N ALA A 220 -6.22 -17.25 -12.35
CA ALA A 220 -7.01 -17.46 -13.56
C ALA A 220 -6.86 -18.88 -14.14
N ASN A 221 -5.81 -19.62 -13.76
CA ASN A 221 -5.46 -20.90 -14.37
C ASN A 221 -5.37 -22.00 -13.31
N SER A 222 -6.00 -23.14 -13.59
CA SER A 222 -5.95 -24.34 -12.73
C SER A 222 -4.85 -25.33 -13.12
N THR A 223 -4.14 -25.07 -14.22
CA THR A 223 -3.04 -25.91 -14.71
C THR A 223 -1.73 -25.60 -13.98
N LYS A 224 -0.75 -26.51 -14.09
CA LYS A 224 0.60 -26.27 -13.57
C LYS A 224 1.25 -25.13 -14.36
N LEU A 225 1.72 -24.12 -13.64
CA LEU A 225 2.42 -22.96 -14.21
C LEU A 225 3.92 -23.03 -13.90
N PRO A 226 4.81 -22.72 -14.86
CA PRO A 226 6.24 -22.69 -14.62
C PRO A 226 6.68 -21.39 -13.93
N LEU A 227 7.71 -21.48 -13.07
CA LEU A 227 8.45 -20.33 -12.57
C LEU A 227 9.82 -20.29 -13.25
N ASN A 228 10.03 -19.29 -14.11
CA ASN A 228 11.29 -19.12 -14.84
C ASN A 228 11.90 -17.76 -14.51
N ILE A 229 13.13 -17.75 -13.99
CA ILE A 229 13.85 -16.51 -13.66
C ILE A 229 15.23 -16.55 -14.29
N GLU A 230 15.45 -15.72 -15.30
CA GLU A 230 16.75 -15.60 -15.96
C GLU A 230 17.74 -14.77 -15.12
N CYS A 231 19.02 -15.15 -15.19
CA CYS A 231 20.12 -14.45 -14.50
C CYS A 231 19.78 -14.17 -13.03
N PHE A 232 19.34 -15.20 -12.30
CA PHE A 232 18.69 -15.03 -11.00
C PHE A 232 19.62 -14.42 -9.93
N MET A 233 20.84 -14.94 -9.81
CA MET A 233 21.84 -14.48 -8.86
C MET A 233 22.52 -13.17 -9.26
#